data_AF-A0A7Y5S6A3-F1
#
_entry.id   AF-A0A7Y5S6A3-F1
#
_cell.length_a   1.000
_cell.length_b   1.000
_cell.length_c   1.000
_cell.angle_alpha   90.00
_cell.angle_beta   90.00
_cell.angle_gamma   90.00
#
_symmetry.space_group_name_H-M   'P 1'
#
loop_
_entity.id
_entity.type
_entity.pdbx_description
1 polymer ?
#
loop_
_entity_poly.entity_id
_entity_poly.type
_entity_poly.pdbx_seq_one_letter_code
_entity_poly.pdbx_strand_id
1 'polypeptide(L)'
;MAKKAGRTGGSLRGVTVEDLRKELERRRRSSGKLLKKREKLAAQVEAIDAQLALLDVSTGGVMRVGGPRKRPQNTMGLVPFLVKVLRGKTMGVTEVSVAVQRAGYKTTSPNFRTIVNQALIKNTDKFKKLERGKYTAA
;
A
#
# COMPACT_ATOMS: atom_id res chain seq x y z
N MET A 1 4.30 0.15 -30.75
CA MET A 1 4.73 -1.26 -30.65
C MET A 1 6.04 -1.31 -29.84
N ALA A 2 6.02 -1.88 -28.64
CA ALA A 2 7.18 -1.94 -27.76
C ALA A 2 8.08 -3.15 -28.10
N LYS A 3 9.33 -2.92 -28.51
CA LYS A 3 10.29 -3.98 -28.79
C LYS A 3 10.94 -4.43 -27.48
N LYS A 4 10.53 -5.60 -27.00
CA LYS A 4 11.03 -6.28 -25.78
C LYS A 4 12.50 -6.67 -25.99
N ALA A 5 13.42 -6.02 -25.27
CA ALA A 5 14.84 -6.36 -25.30
C ALA A 5 15.06 -7.74 -24.65
N GLY A 6 15.40 -8.74 -25.48
CA GLY A 6 15.71 -10.09 -25.03
C GLY A 6 16.97 -10.12 -24.17
N ARG A 7 16.90 -10.84 -23.04
CA ARG A 7 18.08 -11.27 -22.28
C ARG A 7 18.82 -12.31 -23.13
N THR A 8 19.88 -11.91 -23.82
CA THR A 8 20.77 -12.86 -24.50
C THR A 8 21.93 -13.23 -23.57
N GLY A 9 21.76 -14.35 -22.86
CA GLY A 9 22.91 -15.17 -22.46
C GLY A 9 23.46 -15.85 -23.71
N GLY A 10 24.18 -15.11 -24.56
CA GLY A 10 24.76 -15.59 -25.80
C GLY A 10 26.27 -15.77 -25.67
N SER A 11 26.77 -16.89 -26.19
CA SER A 11 28.19 -17.24 -26.25
C SER A 11 29.06 -16.09 -26.80
N LEU A 12 30.20 -15.83 -26.14
CA LEU A 12 31.16 -14.77 -26.49
C LEU A 12 31.73 -14.87 -27.90
N ARG A 13 31.58 -16.02 -28.57
CA ARG A 13 32.15 -16.29 -29.91
C ARG A 13 31.56 -15.41 -31.03
N GLY A 14 30.39 -14.82 -30.83
CA GLY A 14 29.71 -14.00 -31.84
C GLY A 14 29.64 -12.50 -31.52
N VAL A 15 30.26 -12.04 -30.43
CA VAL A 15 30.19 -10.63 -29.98
C VAL A 15 31.50 -9.93 -30.32
N THR A 16 31.44 -8.79 -31.02
CA THR A 16 32.64 -8.03 -31.35
C THR A 16 33.22 -7.34 -30.10
N VAL A 17 34.52 -7.01 -30.14
CA VAL A 17 35.17 -6.23 -29.07
C VAL A 17 34.50 -4.87 -28.88
N GLU A 18 34.00 -4.25 -29.96
CA GLU A 18 33.26 -3.00 -29.89
C GLU A 18 31.92 -3.15 -29.16
N ASP A 19 31.19 -4.23 -29.41
CA ASP A 19 29.93 -4.53 -28.72
C ASP A 19 30.16 -4.81 -27.23
N LEU A 20 31.24 -5.50 -26.89
CA LEU A 20 31.66 -5.70 -25.49
C LEU A 20 32.00 -4.37 -24.79
N ARG A 21 32.70 -3.45 -25.48
CA ARG A 21 32.98 -2.11 -24.96
C ARG A 21 31.69 -1.30 -24.74
N LYS A 22 30.76 -1.33 -25.69
CA LYS A 22 29.44 -0.67 -25.57
C LYS A 22 28.64 -1.25 -24.39
N GLU A 23 28.65 -2.56 -24.19
CA GLU A 23 27.97 -3.21 -23.08
C GLU A 23 28.61 -2.88 -21.73
N LEU A 24 29.95 -2.83 -21.66
CA LEU A 24 30.67 -2.37 -20.46
C LEU A 24 30.30 -0.93 -20.10
N GLU A 25 30.27 -0.02 -21.07
CA GLU A 25 29.88 1.37 -20.86
C GLU A 25 28.41 1.50 -20.42
N ARG A 26 27.51 0.70 -21.01
CA ARG A 26 26.10 0.63 -20.56
C ARG A 26 26.00 0.22 -19.10
N ARG A 27 26.75 -0.82 -18.69
CA ARG A 27 26.79 -1.31 -17.30
C ARG A 27 27.38 -0.27 -16.36
N ARG A 28 28.50 0.35 -16.71
CA ARG A 28 29.12 1.44 -15.93
C ARG A 28 28.14 2.59 -15.70
N ARG A 29 27.44 3.05 -16.73
CA ARG A 29 26.39 4.09 -16.60
C ARG A 29 25.25 3.66 -15.68
N SER A 30 24.79 2.41 -15.78
CA SER A 30 23.75 1.89 -14.87
C SER A 30 24.24 1.80 -13.42
N SER A 31 25.50 1.42 -13.19
CA SER A 31 26.10 1.38 -11.85
C SER A 31 26.21 2.77 -11.22
N GLY A 32 26.58 3.80 -12.00
CA GLY A 32 26.61 5.18 -11.51
C GLY A 32 25.22 5.68 -11.07
N LYS A 33 24.15 5.29 -11.78
CA LYS A 33 22.77 5.60 -11.34
C LYS A 33 22.41 4.91 -10.03
N LEU A 34 22.84 3.66 -9.85
CA LEU A 34 22.60 2.89 -8.63
C LEU A 34 23.38 3.47 -7.44
N LEU A 35 24.61 3.92 -7.63
CA LEU A 35 25.40 4.60 -6.60
C LEU A 35 24.73 5.89 -6.14
N LYS A 36 24.28 6.74 -7.07
CA LYS A 36 23.51 7.96 -6.72
C LYS A 36 22.23 7.65 -5.96
N LYS A 37 21.52 6.56 -6.34
CA LYS A 37 20.32 6.12 -5.63
C LYS A 37 20.66 5.63 -4.21
N ARG A 38 21.77 4.90 -4.05
CA ARG A 38 22.27 4.46 -2.75
C ARG A 38 22.57 5.66 -1.85
N GLU A 39 23.31 6.65 -2.35
CA GLU A 39 23.64 7.88 -1.60
C GLU A 39 22.37 8.63 -1.16
N LYS A 40 21.41 8.82 -2.08
CA LYS A 40 20.14 9.45 -1.74
C LYS A 40 19.36 8.71 -0.66
N LEU A 41 19.30 7.38 -0.75
CA LEU A 41 18.61 6.55 0.25
C LEU A 41 19.35 6.56 1.59
N ALA A 42 20.69 6.56 1.58
CA ALA A 42 21.48 6.68 2.81
C ALA A 42 21.19 8.00 3.52
N ALA A 43 21.17 9.13 2.80
CA ALA A 43 20.81 10.43 3.38
C ALA A 43 19.36 10.45 3.93
N GLN A 44 18.43 9.73 3.29
CA GLN A 44 17.06 9.59 3.80
C GLN A 44 17.01 8.76 5.09
N VAL A 45 17.81 7.69 5.18
CA VAL A 45 17.93 6.88 6.39
C VAL A 45 18.52 7.72 7.51
N GLU A 46 19.59 8.47 7.27
CA GLU A 46 20.19 9.36 8.26
C GLU A 46 19.20 10.43 8.76
N ALA A 47 18.40 11.01 7.88
CA ALA A 47 17.37 11.98 8.27
C ALA A 47 16.28 11.34 9.15
N ILE A 48 15.88 10.10 8.86
CA ILE A 48 14.94 9.33 9.70
C ILE A 48 15.59 9.00 11.04
N ASP A 49 16.84 8.56 11.06
CA ASP A 49 17.57 8.24 12.29
C ASP A 49 17.72 9.47 13.20
N ALA A 50 17.94 10.66 12.64
CA ALA A 50 17.94 11.92 13.39
C ALA A 50 16.56 12.25 14.00
N GLN A 51 15.46 12.00 13.26
CA GLN A 51 14.11 12.16 13.79
C GLN A 51 13.81 11.14 14.91
N LEU A 52 14.28 9.91 14.78
CA LEU A 52 14.15 8.88 15.81
C LEU A 52 14.95 9.23 17.06
N ALA A 53 16.16 9.75 16.91
CA ALA A 53 16.98 10.21 18.02
C ALA A 53 16.31 11.37 18.79
N LEU A 54 15.67 12.33 18.10
CA LEU A 54 14.90 13.40 18.75
C LEU A 54 13.72 12.89 19.59
N LEU A 55 13.17 11.73 19.22
CA LEU A 55 12.07 11.09 19.93
C LEU A 55 12.56 10.12 21.04
N ASP A 56 13.85 10.15 21.36
CA ASP A 56 14.52 9.21 22.29
C ASP A 56 14.30 7.73 21.92
N VAL A 57 14.09 7.47 20.62
CA VAL A 57 13.94 6.12 20.09
C VAL A 57 15.33 5.64 19.68
N SER A 58 15.96 4.84 20.54
CA SER A 58 17.25 4.22 20.23
C SER A 58 17.14 3.31 18.99
N THR A 59 17.96 3.61 17.97
CA THR A 59 18.20 2.75 16.80
C THR A 59 19.28 1.69 17.07
N GLY A 60 19.86 1.70 18.27
CA GLY A 60 20.86 0.76 18.78
C GLY A 60 20.27 -0.63 18.99
N GLY A 61 20.20 -1.38 17.90
CA GLY A 61 19.49 -2.65 17.84
C GLY A 61 18.05 -2.40 17.41
N VAL A 62 17.82 -2.44 16.09
CA VAL A 62 16.49 -2.67 15.56
C VAL A 62 16.08 -4.06 16.03
N MET A 63 15.57 -4.16 17.26
CA MET A 63 14.64 -5.20 17.62
C MET A 63 13.56 -5.06 16.55
N ARG A 64 13.54 -6.01 15.61
CA ARG A 64 12.49 -6.09 14.60
C ARG A 64 11.20 -5.93 15.37
N VAL A 65 10.54 -4.77 15.27
CA VAL A 65 9.14 -4.62 15.67
C VAL A 65 8.30 -5.31 14.59
N GLY A 66 8.64 -6.56 14.34
CA GLY A 66 7.88 -7.59 13.65
C GLY A 66 7.20 -8.47 14.68
N GLY A 67 6.83 -7.89 15.83
CA GLY A 67 5.73 -8.45 16.61
C GLY A 67 4.48 -8.46 15.71
N PRO A 68 3.62 -9.49 15.78
CA PRO A 68 2.41 -9.54 14.98
C PRO A 68 1.65 -8.23 15.17
N ARG A 69 1.48 -7.45 14.10
CA ARG A 69 0.66 -6.23 14.14
C ARG A 69 -0.70 -6.64 14.70
N LYS A 70 -1.00 -6.24 15.93
CA LYS A 70 -2.23 -6.61 16.63
C LYS A 70 -3.38 -5.96 15.87
N ARG A 71 -4.03 -6.75 15.01
CA ARG A 71 -5.18 -6.28 14.25
C ARG A 71 -6.28 -5.91 15.25
N PRO A 72 -6.95 -4.76 15.08
CA PRO A 72 -8.11 -4.43 15.89
C PRO A 72 -9.13 -5.58 15.81
N GLN A 73 -9.48 -6.16 16.95
CA GLN A 73 -10.48 -7.20 17.04
C GLN A 73 -11.86 -6.53 17.14
N ASN A 74 -12.75 -6.87 16.20
CA ASN A 74 -14.14 -6.43 16.19
C ASN A 74 -15.03 -7.62 16.52
N THR A 75 -16.16 -7.37 17.19
CA THR A 75 -17.12 -8.42 17.56
C THR A 75 -17.79 -9.07 16.36
N MET A 76 -17.85 -8.38 15.22
CA MET A 76 -18.40 -8.88 13.96
C MET A 76 -17.65 -8.28 12.76
N GLY A 77 -17.77 -8.92 11.60
CA GLY A 77 -17.20 -8.42 10.35
C GLY A 77 -17.82 -7.08 9.91
N LEU A 78 -17.17 -6.40 8.97
CA LEU A 78 -17.62 -5.09 8.47
C LEU A 78 -19.04 -5.12 7.89
N VAL A 79 -19.38 -6.15 7.10
CA VAL A 79 -20.69 -6.27 6.43
C VAL A 79 -21.86 -6.35 7.41
N PRO A 80 -21.91 -7.27 8.40
CA PRO A 80 -22.99 -7.29 9.39
C PRO A 80 -23.06 -6.00 10.21
N PHE A 81 -21.91 -5.35 10.46
CA PHE A 81 -21.86 -4.05 11.13
C PHE A 81 -22.52 -2.94 10.30
N LEU A 82 -22.23 -2.91 8.99
CA LEU A 82 -22.86 -1.99 8.05
C LEU A 82 -24.37 -2.20 7.95
N VAL A 83 -24.84 -3.46 7.94
CA VAL A 83 -26.28 -3.78 7.96
C VAL A 83 -26.94 -3.23 9.22
N LYS A 84 -26.31 -3.40 10.39
CA LYS A 84 -26.83 -2.85 11.66
C LYS A 84 -26.95 -1.32 11.62
N VAL A 85 -25.97 -0.63 11.04
CA VAL A 85 -25.94 0.84 10.95
C VAL A 85 -26.96 1.37 9.93
N LEU A 86 -27.12 0.69 8.80
CA LEU A 86 -28.00 1.08 7.70
C LEU A 86 -29.43 0.56 7.82
N ARG A 87 -29.77 -0.18 8.88
CA ARG A 87 -31.13 -0.70 9.08
C ARG A 87 -32.11 0.46 9.28
N GLY A 88 -33.05 0.60 8.35
CA GLY A 88 -34.06 1.68 8.38
C GLY A 88 -33.49 3.08 8.12
N LYS A 89 -32.24 3.20 7.63
CA LYS A 89 -31.58 4.48 7.37
C LYS A 89 -30.88 4.46 6.02
N THR A 90 -31.03 5.55 5.29
CA THR A 90 -30.27 5.78 4.05
C THR A 90 -29.15 6.77 4.36
N MET A 91 -27.92 6.39 4.05
CA MET A 91 -26.76 7.25 4.34
C MET A 91 -25.76 7.23 3.17
N GLY A 92 -25.00 8.31 3.06
CA GLY A 92 -23.88 8.40 2.14
C GLY A 92 -22.66 7.59 2.64
N VAL A 93 -21.79 7.15 1.75
CA VAL A 93 -20.56 6.39 2.10
C VAL A 93 -19.72 7.10 3.19
N THR A 94 -19.67 8.44 3.18
CA THR A 94 -18.93 9.23 4.19
C THR A 94 -19.54 9.05 5.55
N GLU A 95 -20.85 9.26 5.63
CA GLU A 95 -21.61 9.22 6.86
C GLU A 95 -21.62 7.81 7.45
N VAL A 96 -21.80 6.79 6.61
CA VAL A 96 -21.74 5.39 7.01
C VAL A 96 -20.37 5.06 7.62
N SER A 97 -19.28 5.52 7.01
CA SER A 97 -17.93 5.24 7.54
C SER A 97 -17.74 5.82 8.95
N VAL A 98 -18.27 7.01 9.22
CA VAL A 98 -18.23 7.63 10.55
C VAL A 98 -19.20 6.94 11.51
N ALA A 99 -20.41 6.63 11.07
CA ALA A 99 -21.43 5.97 11.88
C ALA A 99 -21.00 4.57 12.34
N VAL A 100 -20.31 3.81 11.48
CA VAL A 100 -19.74 2.49 11.81
C VAL A 100 -18.65 2.59 12.87
N GLN A 101 -17.77 3.59 12.78
CA GLN A 101 -16.76 3.83 13.82
C GLN A 101 -17.39 4.27 15.15
N ARG A 102 -18.37 5.19 15.10
CA ARG A 102 -19.13 5.65 16.28
C ARG A 102 -19.90 4.52 16.96
N ALA A 103 -20.44 3.59 16.17
CA ALA A 103 -21.12 2.41 16.70
C ALA A 103 -20.16 1.35 17.27
N GLY A 104 -18.83 1.56 17.17
CA GLY A 104 -17.81 0.78 17.86
C GLY A 104 -16.89 -0.05 16.97
N TYR A 105 -16.96 0.10 15.64
CA TYR A 105 -16.06 -0.62 14.74
C TYR A 105 -14.65 -0.02 14.78
N LYS A 106 -13.68 -0.81 15.23
CA LYS A 106 -12.28 -0.41 15.34
C LYS A 106 -11.54 -0.70 14.04
N THR A 107 -10.86 0.30 13.52
CA THR A 107 -10.03 0.20 12.31
C THR A 107 -8.88 1.19 12.38
N THR A 108 -7.70 0.77 11.93
CA THR A 108 -6.51 1.61 11.78
C THR A 108 -6.21 1.91 10.32
N SER A 109 -7.09 1.50 9.40
CA SER A 109 -6.86 1.64 7.96
C SER A 109 -7.10 3.09 7.51
N PRO A 110 -6.12 3.77 6.88
CA PRO A 110 -6.30 5.11 6.34
C PRO A 110 -7.33 5.14 5.19
N ASN A 111 -7.50 4.02 4.49
CA ASN A 111 -8.41 3.88 3.35
C ASN A 111 -9.79 3.31 3.75
N PHE A 112 -10.21 3.46 5.01
CA PHE A 112 -11.44 2.82 5.52
C PHE A 112 -12.69 3.18 4.71
N ARG A 113 -12.84 4.46 4.30
CA ARG A 113 -13.93 4.91 3.42
C ARG A 113 -14.02 4.09 2.13
N THR A 114 -12.89 3.82 1.49
CA THR A 114 -12.82 3.03 0.26
C THR A 114 -13.22 1.57 0.51
N ILE A 115 -12.81 1.00 1.64
CA ILE A 115 -13.21 -0.35 2.05
C ILE A 115 -14.72 -0.43 2.27
N VAL A 116 -15.31 0.57 2.94
CA VAL A 116 -16.77 0.67 3.13
C VAL A 116 -17.48 0.75 1.77
N ASN A 117 -17.01 1.61 0.86
CA ASN A 117 -17.59 1.72 -0.48
C ASN A 117 -17.55 0.40 -1.24
N GLN A 118 -16.41 -0.30 -1.21
CA GLN A 118 -16.25 -1.61 -1.84
C GLN A 118 -17.20 -2.66 -1.22
N ALA A 119 -17.37 -2.64 0.10
CA ALA A 119 -18.30 -3.54 0.79
C ALA A 119 -19.75 -3.28 0.37
N LEU A 120 -20.17 -2.02 0.29
CA LEU A 120 -21.53 -1.63 -0.13
C LEU A 120 -21.80 -2.00 -1.61
N ILE A 121 -20.81 -1.87 -2.48
CA ILE A 121 -20.96 -2.21 -3.91
C ILE A 121 -20.96 -3.72 -4.15
N LYS A 122 -20.13 -4.48 -3.41
CA LYS A 122 -19.98 -5.93 -3.64
C LYS A 122 -21.10 -6.78 -3.06
N ASN A 123 -21.73 -6.36 -1.97
CA ASN A 123 -22.77 -7.13 -1.27
C ASN A 123 -24.16 -6.60 -1.65
N THR A 124 -24.52 -6.73 -2.93
CA THR A 124 -25.81 -6.28 -3.47
C THR A 124 -27.02 -7.05 -2.92
N ASP A 125 -26.78 -8.20 -2.31
CA ASP A 125 -27.75 -9.01 -1.58
C ASP A 125 -28.16 -8.37 -0.24
N LYS A 126 -27.27 -7.59 0.38
CA LYS A 126 -27.45 -6.98 1.71
C LYS A 126 -27.62 -5.48 1.70
N PHE A 127 -27.28 -4.82 0.60
CA PHE A 127 -27.36 -3.38 0.46
C PHE A 127 -28.02 -2.99 -0.84
N LYS A 128 -28.96 -2.04 -0.75
CA LYS A 128 -29.61 -1.43 -1.91
C LYS A 128 -29.07 -0.02 -2.11
N LYS A 129 -28.65 0.26 -3.35
CA LYS A 129 -28.29 1.61 -3.78
C LYS A 129 -29.56 2.36 -4.16
N LEU A 130 -29.85 3.47 -3.51
CA LEU A 130 -31.03 4.30 -3.78
C LEU A 130 -30.69 5.47 -4.69
N GLU A 131 -29.56 6.14 -4.44
CA GLU A 131 -29.08 7.27 -5.22
C GLU A 131 -27.57 7.18 -5.44
N ARG A 132 -26.99 8.15 -6.15
CA ARG A 132 -25.55 8.25 -6.33
C ARG A 132 -24.84 8.39 -4.97
N GLY A 133 -24.24 7.30 -4.52
CA GLY A 133 -23.45 7.26 -3.29
C GLY A 133 -24.26 7.11 -2.01
N LYS A 134 -25.58 6.89 -2.09
CA LYS A 134 -26.47 6.61 -0.95
C LYS A 134 -26.93 5.16 -0.93
N TYR A 135 -26.80 4.53 0.23
CA TYR A 135 -27.09 3.12 0.43
C TYR A 135 -28.01 2.92 1.63
N THR A 136 -28.84 1.88 1.57
CA THR A 136 -29.64 1.34 2.68
C THR A 136 -29.36 -0.15 2.84
N ALA A 137 -29.64 -0.72 4.01
CA ALA A 137 -29.74 -2.17 4.14
C ALA A 137 -30.90 -2.68 3.26
N ALA A 138 -30.69 -3.82 2.61
CA ALA A 138 -31.71 -4.51 1.82
C ALA A 138 -32.81 -5.11 2.71
#